data_AF-A0A6A5U149-F1
#
_entry.id   AF-A0A6A5U149-F1
#
_cell.length_a   1.000
_cell.length_b   1.000
_cell.length_c   1.000
_cell.angle_alpha   90.00
_cell.angle_beta   90.00
_cell.angle_gamma   90.00
#
_symmetry.space_group_name_H-M   'P 1'
#
loop_
_entity.id
_entity.type
_entity.pdbx_description
1 polymer ?
#
loop_
_entity_poly.entity_id
_entity_poly.type
_entity_poly.pdbx_seq_one_letter_code
_entity_poly.pdbx_strand_id
1 'polypeptide(L)'
;MGPAFYTGPVGGGSWIREATSTLVLPAVPSNNRGSAALWVGMGTSAGDLIQSIAENWNSNQWDVYAYTLMKTGPNSQRPIQAPGAKAKAGDKITMHYVYSDSTANYTQYVLLNGKQVSTLSTKDGHAEGFGSAVECGATDCGSVPAHQWLDTKIILDKADPNYKNTFGKSAGVSGDMSTSDGGKTWTFTTMNVPKFTFT
;
A
#
# COMPACT_ATOMS: atom_id res chain seq x y z
N MET A 1 10.04 6.71 -9.24
CA MET A 1 9.39 5.53 -8.60
C MET A 1 10.08 4.26 -9.06
N GLY A 2 10.13 3.27 -8.17
CA GLY A 2 10.67 1.94 -8.41
C GLY A 2 9.59 0.90 -8.75
N PRO A 3 9.93 -0.40 -8.69
CA PRO A 3 9.05 -1.50 -9.08
C PRO A 3 7.80 -1.59 -8.19
N ALA A 4 6.68 -1.96 -8.79
CA ALA A 4 5.38 -2.06 -8.14
C ALA A 4 4.53 -3.20 -8.71
N PHE A 5 3.51 -3.59 -7.97
CA PHE A 5 2.33 -4.28 -8.48
C PHE A 5 1.09 -3.46 -8.18
N TYR A 6 0.06 -3.59 -9.02
CA TYR A 6 -1.15 -2.81 -8.89
C TYR A 6 -2.34 -3.49 -9.55
N THR A 7 -3.52 -3.02 -9.20
CA THR A 7 -4.82 -3.42 -9.72
C THR A 7 -5.73 -2.20 -9.82
N GLY A 8 -6.75 -2.31 -10.66
CA GLY A 8 -7.77 -1.30 -10.85
C GLY A 8 -7.61 -0.44 -12.11
N PRO A 9 -8.62 0.39 -12.40
CA PRO A 9 -9.84 0.56 -11.60
C PRO A 9 -10.73 -0.70 -11.63
N VAL A 10 -11.47 -0.95 -10.55
CA VAL A 10 -12.50 -2.00 -10.50
C VAL A 10 -13.60 -1.74 -11.54
N GLY A 11 -14.21 -2.81 -12.08
CA GLY A 11 -15.29 -2.71 -13.06
C GLY A 11 -16.67 -2.45 -12.45
N GLY A 12 -17.62 -2.03 -13.29
CA GLY A 12 -19.06 -2.25 -13.09
C GLY A 12 -19.70 -1.60 -11.86
N GLY A 13 -19.18 -0.46 -11.37
CA GLY A 13 -19.71 0.20 -10.18
C GLY A 13 -19.47 -0.57 -8.88
N SER A 14 -18.49 -1.48 -8.88
CA SER A 14 -17.90 -2.05 -7.67
C SER A 14 -16.81 -1.10 -7.12
N TRP A 15 -16.26 -1.43 -5.96
CA TRP A 15 -15.18 -0.73 -5.26
C TRP A 15 -14.56 -1.65 -4.20
N ILE A 16 -13.41 -1.29 -3.66
CA ILE A 16 -12.67 -2.11 -2.69
C ILE A 16 -13.19 -1.86 -1.29
N ARG A 17 -13.85 -2.85 -0.67
CA ARG A 17 -14.31 -2.78 0.72
C ARG A 17 -13.20 -2.93 1.73
N GLU A 18 -12.29 -3.84 1.43
CA GLU A 18 -11.23 -4.21 2.35
C GLU A 18 -10.00 -4.59 1.54
N ALA A 19 -8.84 -4.14 1.99
CA ALA A 19 -7.57 -4.58 1.45
C ALA A 19 -6.58 -4.79 2.58
N THR A 20 -5.80 -5.86 2.51
CA THR A 20 -4.70 -6.12 3.45
C THR A 20 -3.47 -6.57 2.69
N SER A 21 -2.29 -6.25 3.22
CA SER A 21 -1.00 -6.73 2.73
C SER A 21 0.03 -6.65 3.84
N THR A 22 0.94 -7.63 3.91
CA THR A 22 2.00 -7.65 4.93
C THR A 22 3.38 -7.48 4.30
N LEU A 23 4.04 -6.36 4.57
CA LEU A 23 5.42 -6.13 4.17
C LEU A 23 6.37 -6.89 5.11
N VAL A 24 7.25 -7.70 4.55
CA VAL A 24 8.47 -8.12 5.26
C VAL A 24 9.52 -7.04 5.05
N LEU A 25 9.85 -6.30 6.11
CA LEU A 25 10.73 -5.15 5.98
C LEU A 25 12.12 -5.57 5.50
N PRO A 26 12.65 -4.95 4.43
CA PRO A 26 14.06 -5.08 4.10
C PRO A 26 14.93 -4.32 5.11
N ALA A 27 16.24 -4.49 4.99
CA ALA A 27 17.17 -3.51 5.54
C ALA A 27 16.85 -2.11 5.00
N VAL A 28 17.12 -1.08 5.81
CA VAL A 28 16.97 0.31 5.38
C VAL A 28 17.83 0.58 4.12
N PRO A 29 17.45 1.52 3.25
CA PRO A 29 18.16 1.72 2.01
C PRO A 29 19.60 2.19 2.23
N SER A 30 20.54 1.66 1.45
CA SER A 30 21.95 2.06 1.53
C SER A 30 22.19 3.35 0.77
N ASN A 31 23.02 4.25 1.30
CA ASN A 31 23.31 5.58 0.74
C ASN A 31 22.05 6.46 0.58
N ASN A 32 21.07 6.27 1.46
CA ASN A 32 19.85 7.07 1.45
C ASN A 32 20.13 8.52 1.90
N ARG A 33 19.92 9.49 1.01
CA ARG A 33 19.95 10.92 1.31
C ARG A 33 18.56 11.58 1.19
N GLY A 34 17.61 10.87 0.59
CA GLY A 34 16.22 11.28 0.43
C GLY A 34 15.29 10.66 1.49
N SER A 35 13.98 10.80 1.26
CA SER A 35 12.96 10.05 1.98
C SER A 35 12.49 8.87 1.13
N ALA A 36 12.85 7.67 1.54
CA ALA A 36 12.44 6.43 0.88
C ALA A 36 11.17 5.89 1.54
N ALA A 37 10.19 5.48 0.74
CA ALA A 37 8.95 4.93 1.25
C ALA A 37 8.60 3.61 0.57
N LEU A 38 8.14 2.65 1.37
CA LEU A 38 7.50 1.42 0.93
C LEU A 38 6.06 1.46 1.40
N TRP A 39 5.12 1.34 0.49
CA TRP A 39 3.71 1.41 0.84
C TRP A 39 2.87 0.51 -0.05
N VAL A 40 1.71 0.14 0.47
CA VAL A 40 0.54 -0.22 -0.35
C VAL A 40 -0.56 0.79 -0.06
N GLY A 41 -1.41 1.06 -1.03
CA GLY A 41 -2.45 2.06 -0.89
C GLY A 41 -3.54 1.92 -1.93
N MET A 42 -4.58 2.75 -1.78
CA MET A 42 -5.75 2.77 -2.63
C MET A 42 -6.08 4.19 -3.05
N GLY A 43 -6.14 4.41 -4.36
CA GLY A 43 -6.71 5.62 -4.93
C GLY A 43 -8.24 5.57 -4.83
N THR A 44 -8.86 6.69 -4.50
CA THR A 44 -10.30 6.75 -4.24
C THR A 44 -11.06 7.68 -5.19
N SER A 45 -12.37 7.51 -5.25
CA SER A 45 -13.28 8.31 -6.05
C SER A 45 -13.35 9.79 -5.63
N ALA A 46 -12.92 10.15 -4.41
CA ALA A 46 -12.74 11.54 -4.00
C ALA A 46 -11.43 12.15 -4.54
N GLY A 47 -10.55 11.32 -5.12
CA GLY A 47 -9.22 11.68 -5.57
C GLY A 47 -8.16 11.64 -4.46
N ASP A 48 -8.48 11.02 -3.33
CA ASP A 48 -7.55 10.81 -2.23
C ASP A 48 -6.68 9.57 -2.49
N LEU A 49 -5.55 9.49 -1.79
CA LEU A 49 -4.73 8.28 -1.73
C LEU A 49 -4.58 7.87 -0.26
N ILE A 50 -5.26 6.79 0.10
CA ILE A 50 -5.15 6.15 1.40
C ILE A 50 -3.98 5.18 1.34
N GLN A 51 -3.00 5.32 2.22
CA GLN A 51 -1.76 4.53 2.17
C GLN A 51 -1.09 4.46 3.54
N SER A 52 -0.80 3.26 4.00
CA SER A 52 0.08 3.04 5.13
C SER A 52 1.51 2.94 4.62
N ILE A 53 2.44 3.54 5.36
CA ILE A 53 3.80 3.79 4.89
C ILE A 53 4.80 3.13 5.84
N ALA A 54 5.84 2.53 5.28
CA ALA A 54 7.13 2.35 5.92
C ALA A 54 8.13 3.33 5.29
N GLU A 55 8.52 4.36 6.05
CA GLU A 55 9.39 5.44 5.60
C GLU A 55 10.79 5.29 6.20
N ASN A 56 11.81 5.64 5.44
CA ASN A 56 13.15 5.82 5.94
C ASN A 56 13.69 7.16 5.44
N TRP A 57 13.93 8.06 6.39
CA TRP A 57 14.61 9.32 6.16
C TRP A 57 15.77 9.45 7.14
N ASN A 58 17.00 9.38 6.62
CA ASN A 58 18.25 9.52 7.37
C ASN A 58 18.26 8.75 8.72
N SER A 59 17.80 7.50 8.71
CA SER A 59 17.63 6.67 9.91
C SER A 59 18.17 5.26 9.69
N ASN A 60 18.58 4.59 10.78
CA ASN A 60 18.91 3.16 10.78
C ASN A 60 17.67 2.26 10.98
N GLN A 61 16.48 2.85 11.10
CA GLN A 61 15.21 2.18 11.29
C GLN A 61 14.16 2.69 10.30
N TRP A 62 13.09 1.92 10.14
CA TRP A 62 11.89 2.35 9.43
C TRP A 62 10.94 3.04 10.41
N ASP A 63 10.25 4.08 9.96
CA ASP A 63 9.07 4.65 10.59
C ASP A 63 7.82 4.07 9.92
N VAL A 64 6.88 3.55 10.71
CA VAL A 64 5.69 2.88 10.17
C VAL A 64 4.42 3.52 10.72
N TYR A 65 3.53 3.95 9.83
CA TYR A 65 2.33 4.70 10.21
C TYR A 65 1.23 4.67 9.12
N ALA A 66 0.00 4.95 9.54
CA ALA A 66 -1.11 5.19 8.64
C ALA A 66 -1.06 6.63 8.09
N TYR A 67 -1.39 6.79 6.81
CA TYR A 67 -1.25 8.07 6.10
C TYR A 67 -2.30 8.23 5.00
N THR A 68 -2.77 9.45 4.77
CA THR A 68 -3.68 9.77 3.66
C THR A 68 -3.19 11.04 2.98
N LEU A 69 -3.08 11.02 1.64
CA LEU A 69 -2.99 12.24 0.84
C LEU A 69 -4.41 12.65 0.45
N MET A 70 -4.94 13.65 1.15
CA MET A 70 -6.27 14.16 0.90
C MET A 70 -6.23 15.24 -0.18
N LYS A 71 -7.01 15.09 -1.25
CA LYS A 71 -7.15 16.06 -2.31
C LYS A 71 -7.74 17.37 -1.77
N THR A 72 -7.07 18.47 -2.08
CA THR A 72 -7.53 19.82 -1.74
C THR A 72 -7.84 20.67 -2.98
N GLY A 73 -7.47 20.18 -4.17
CA GLY A 73 -7.70 20.84 -5.45
C GLY A 73 -7.25 19.96 -6.62
N PRO A 74 -7.32 20.45 -7.87
CA PRO A 74 -6.93 19.67 -9.05
C PRO A 74 -5.48 19.17 -9.01
N ASN A 75 -4.56 19.97 -8.46
CA ASN A 75 -3.13 19.70 -8.41
C ASN A 75 -2.55 19.83 -6.99
N SER A 76 -3.39 19.69 -5.95
CA SER A 76 -2.94 19.87 -4.57
C SER A 76 -3.51 18.80 -3.66
N GLN A 77 -2.68 18.35 -2.72
CA GLN A 77 -3.00 17.38 -1.70
C GLN A 77 -2.49 17.86 -0.35
N ARG A 78 -3.14 17.41 0.73
CA ARG A 78 -2.74 17.65 2.10
C ARG A 78 -2.44 16.30 2.78
N PRO A 79 -1.26 16.14 3.38
CA PRO A 79 -0.94 14.95 4.15
C PRO A 79 -1.73 14.92 5.46
N ILE A 80 -2.29 13.76 5.79
CA ILE A 80 -2.84 13.44 7.10
C ILE A 80 -2.09 12.21 7.59
N GLN A 81 -1.29 12.40 8.63
CA GLN A 81 -0.43 11.36 9.20
C GLN A 81 -0.89 11.03 10.62
N ALA A 82 -1.02 9.74 10.92
CA ALA A 82 -1.23 9.27 12.28
C ALA A 82 0.11 9.01 12.99
N PRO A 83 0.14 8.99 14.34
CA PRO A 83 1.29 8.50 15.08
C PRO A 83 1.68 7.07 14.66
N GLY A 84 2.98 6.78 14.68
CA GLY A 84 3.54 5.51 14.24
C GLY A 84 4.47 4.85 15.25
N ALA A 85 5.24 3.87 14.78
CA ALA A 85 6.29 3.21 15.55
C ALA A 85 7.56 3.03 14.71
N LYS A 86 8.67 2.73 15.40
CA LYS A 86 9.91 2.29 14.76
C LYS A 86 9.86 0.80 14.46
N ALA A 87 10.42 0.40 13.33
CA ALA A 87 10.55 -0.98 12.90
C ALA A 87 11.93 -1.23 12.27
N LYS A 88 12.32 -2.51 12.18
CA LYS A 88 13.62 -2.93 11.65
C LYS A 88 13.46 -4.02 10.60
N ALA A 89 14.56 -4.32 9.91
CA ALA A 89 14.62 -5.41 8.94
C ALA A 89 14.10 -6.72 9.54
N GLY A 90 13.29 -7.44 8.76
CA GLY A 90 12.65 -8.70 9.15
C GLY A 90 11.36 -8.55 9.95
N ASP A 91 11.05 -7.36 10.51
CA ASP A 91 9.72 -7.12 11.07
C ASP A 91 8.66 -7.22 9.98
N LYS A 92 7.47 -7.66 10.38
CA LYS A 92 6.30 -7.76 9.50
C LYS A 92 5.35 -6.61 9.78
N ILE A 93 5.02 -5.83 8.74
CA ILE A 93 4.05 -4.74 8.81
C ILE A 93 2.81 -5.13 8.03
N THR A 94 1.70 -5.36 8.71
CA THR A 94 0.41 -5.53 8.05
C THR A 94 -0.26 -4.17 7.90
N MET A 95 -0.57 -3.81 6.66
CA MET A 95 -1.31 -2.61 6.28
C MET A 95 -2.71 -3.04 5.87
N HIS A 96 -3.71 -2.66 6.67
CA HIS A 96 -5.09 -3.14 6.53
C HIS A 96 -6.05 -1.97 6.44
N TYR A 97 -6.91 -1.99 5.43
CA TYR A 97 -7.87 -0.94 5.12
C TYR A 97 -9.27 -1.53 5.14
N VAL A 98 -10.19 -0.90 5.88
CA VAL A 98 -11.57 -1.37 6.00
C VAL A 98 -12.53 -0.20 5.81
N TYR A 99 -13.44 -0.32 4.85
CA TYR A 99 -14.55 0.61 4.70
C TYR A 99 -15.66 0.34 5.71
N SER A 100 -16.23 1.41 6.26
CA SER A 100 -17.39 1.34 7.17
C SER A 100 -18.62 1.97 6.53
N ASP A 101 -19.69 1.18 6.36
CA ASP A 101 -20.96 1.69 5.83
C ASP A 101 -21.64 2.71 6.77
N SER A 102 -21.36 2.65 8.09
CA SER A 102 -21.95 3.57 9.07
C SER A 102 -21.32 4.96 9.05
N THR A 103 -20.03 5.06 8.75
CA THR A 103 -19.30 6.35 8.72
C THR A 103 -18.97 6.82 7.31
N ALA A 104 -19.03 5.93 6.33
CA ALA A 104 -18.50 6.11 4.97
C ALA A 104 -16.99 6.42 4.95
N ASN A 105 -16.25 5.98 5.97
CA ASN A 105 -14.81 6.13 6.05
C ASN A 105 -14.08 4.84 5.68
N TYR A 106 -12.84 4.99 5.22
CA TYR A 106 -11.84 3.92 5.38
C TYR A 106 -11.10 4.11 6.69
N THR A 107 -10.94 3.02 7.43
CA THR A 107 -10.04 2.96 8.56
C THR A 107 -8.82 2.13 8.19
N GLN A 108 -7.65 2.72 8.38
CA GLN A 108 -6.35 2.10 8.25
C GLN A 108 -5.95 1.52 9.62
N TYR A 109 -5.46 0.29 9.62
CA TYR A 109 -4.82 -0.36 10.76
C TYR A 109 -3.42 -0.80 10.32
N VAL A 110 -2.41 -0.29 11.02
CA VAL A 110 -1.02 -0.71 10.81
C VAL A 110 -0.60 -1.56 12.00
N LEU A 111 -0.27 -2.81 11.73
CA LEU A 111 0.18 -3.77 12.72
C LEU A 111 1.65 -4.08 12.50
N LEU A 112 2.47 -3.90 13.53
CA LEU A 112 3.86 -4.30 13.57
C LEU A 112 3.96 -5.61 14.34
N ASN A 113 4.39 -6.68 13.66
CA ASN A 113 4.47 -8.04 14.22
C ASN A 113 3.17 -8.48 14.91
N GLY A 114 2.02 -8.16 14.29
CA GLY A 114 0.69 -8.50 14.81
C GLY A 114 0.15 -7.57 15.90
N LYS A 115 0.91 -6.56 16.36
CA LYS A 115 0.43 -5.55 17.30
C LYS A 115 0.09 -4.25 16.56
N GLN A 116 -1.12 -3.73 16.73
CA GLN A 116 -1.49 -2.42 16.18
C GLN A 116 -0.60 -1.32 16.75
N VAL A 117 0.00 -0.52 15.86
CA VAL A 117 0.88 0.62 16.18
C VAL A 117 0.41 1.94 15.60
N SER A 118 -0.46 1.92 14.59
CA SER A 118 -1.04 3.13 14.00
C SER A 118 -2.47 2.86 13.52
N THR A 119 -3.29 3.90 13.52
CA THR A 119 -4.63 3.88 12.94
C THR A 119 -5.02 5.27 12.46
N LEU A 120 -5.73 5.34 11.34
CA LEU A 120 -6.24 6.57 10.76
C LEU A 120 -7.59 6.29 10.09
N SER A 121 -8.61 7.11 10.36
CA SER A 121 -9.91 6.99 9.71
C SER A 121 -10.24 8.28 8.98
N THR A 122 -10.48 8.17 7.67
CA THR A 122 -10.72 9.31 6.78
C THR A 122 -11.92 9.05 5.88
N LYS A 123 -12.59 10.12 5.46
CA LYS A 123 -13.75 10.06 4.57
C LYS A 123 -13.28 10.34 3.14
N ASP A 124 -13.00 9.28 2.40
CA ASP A 124 -12.25 9.37 1.14
C ASP A 124 -13.07 8.96 -0.11
N GLY A 125 -14.37 8.71 0.04
CA GLY A 125 -15.18 8.12 -1.04
C GLY A 125 -14.98 6.61 -1.12
N HIS A 126 -14.94 6.05 -2.33
CA HIS A 126 -14.78 4.60 -2.56
C HIS A 126 -13.44 4.30 -3.23
N ALA A 127 -12.72 3.28 -2.75
CA ALA A 127 -11.44 2.87 -3.30
C ALA A 127 -11.63 2.14 -4.64
N GLU A 128 -10.93 2.60 -5.66
CA GLU A 128 -11.11 2.14 -7.04
C GLU A 128 -9.98 1.22 -7.50
N GLY A 129 -8.80 1.34 -6.90
CA GLY A 129 -7.62 0.52 -7.20
C GLY A 129 -6.77 0.30 -5.97
N PHE A 130 -5.86 -0.65 -6.07
CA PHE A 130 -4.89 -1.00 -5.03
C PHE A 130 -3.51 -1.16 -5.66
N GLY A 131 -2.48 -0.63 -5.04
CA GLY A 131 -1.12 -0.78 -5.55
C GLY A 131 -0.07 -0.62 -4.48
N SER A 132 1.12 -1.13 -4.78
CA SER A 132 2.34 -0.93 -3.99
C SER A 132 3.23 0.14 -4.61
N ALA A 133 4.16 0.71 -3.84
CA ALA A 133 5.28 1.43 -4.41
C ALA A 133 6.59 1.23 -3.64
N VAL A 134 7.67 1.34 -4.41
CA VAL A 134 8.99 1.72 -3.91
C VAL A 134 9.21 3.17 -4.33
N GLU A 135 9.09 4.09 -3.38
CA GLU A 135 9.10 5.52 -3.66
C GLU A 135 10.31 6.22 -3.04
N CYS A 136 10.72 7.29 -3.68
CA CYS A 136 11.65 8.25 -3.14
C CYS A 136 11.02 9.63 -3.32
N GLY A 137 10.98 10.44 -2.25
CA GLY A 137 10.56 11.85 -2.33
C GLY A 137 11.50 12.72 -3.17
N ALA A 138 12.63 12.16 -3.61
CA ALA A 138 13.61 12.74 -4.52
C ALA A 138 14.20 11.64 -5.43
N THR A 139 15.43 11.78 -5.90
CA THR A 139 16.15 10.72 -6.67
C THR A 139 17.34 10.13 -5.91
N ASP A 140 17.63 10.61 -4.70
CA ASP A 140 18.83 10.29 -3.93
C ASP A 140 18.58 9.31 -2.77
N CYS A 141 17.57 8.45 -2.89
CA CYS A 141 17.27 7.42 -1.88
C CYS A 141 18.21 6.21 -1.89
N GLY A 142 19.19 6.18 -2.81
CA GLY A 142 20.16 5.11 -2.91
C GLY A 142 19.51 3.79 -3.33
N SER A 143 19.87 2.69 -2.64
CA SER A 143 19.38 1.35 -3.00
C SER A 143 18.47 0.74 -1.94
N VAL A 144 17.24 0.44 -2.33
CA VAL A 144 16.27 -0.31 -1.54
C VAL A 144 16.47 -1.81 -1.80
N PRO A 145 16.71 -2.65 -0.78
CA PRO A 145 16.86 -4.08 -0.96
C PRO A 145 15.57 -4.75 -1.47
N ALA A 146 15.75 -5.95 -2.05
CA ALA A 146 14.62 -6.81 -2.40
C ALA A 146 13.78 -7.12 -1.14
N HIS A 147 12.47 -7.18 -1.32
CA HIS A 147 11.52 -7.41 -0.23
C HIS A 147 10.27 -8.12 -0.75
N GLN A 148 9.39 -8.48 0.18
CA GLN A 148 8.20 -9.27 -0.11
C GLN A 148 6.96 -8.65 0.51
N TRP A 149 5.86 -8.77 -0.21
CA TRP A 149 4.51 -8.61 0.35
C TRP A 149 3.85 -9.98 0.46
N LEU A 150 3.32 -10.26 1.65
CA LEU A 150 2.68 -11.50 2.03
C LEU A 150 1.19 -11.26 2.26
N ASP A 151 0.41 -12.33 2.13
CA ASP A 151 -0.99 -12.39 2.54
C ASP A 151 -1.84 -11.25 1.97
N THR A 152 -1.51 -10.77 0.76
CA THR A 152 -2.27 -9.70 0.13
C THR A 152 -3.65 -10.21 -0.25
N LYS A 153 -4.67 -9.48 0.20
CA LYS A 153 -6.08 -9.82 -0.06
C LYS A 153 -6.87 -8.55 -0.31
N ILE A 154 -7.76 -8.60 -1.30
CA ILE A 154 -8.70 -7.52 -1.65
C ILE A 154 -10.10 -8.11 -1.64
N ILE A 155 -11.05 -7.44 -0.98
CA ILE A 155 -12.47 -7.79 -0.98
C ILE A 155 -13.22 -6.65 -1.65
N LEU A 156 -13.94 -6.95 -2.71
CA LEU A 156 -14.74 -5.97 -3.45
C LEU A 156 -16.14 -5.82 -2.84
N ASP A 157 -16.83 -4.72 -3.12
CA ASP A 157 -18.24 -4.50 -2.76
C ASP A 157 -19.17 -5.46 -3.52
N LYS A 158 -18.90 -5.66 -4.81
CA LYS A 158 -19.56 -6.65 -5.66
C LYS A 158 -18.52 -7.50 -6.37
N ALA A 159 -18.88 -8.74 -6.65
CA ALA A 159 -18.02 -9.64 -7.40
C ALA A 159 -17.74 -9.05 -8.80
N ASP A 160 -16.46 -8.96 -9.15
CA ASP A 160 -16.00 -8.60 -10.49
C ASP A 160 -15.01 -9.68 -10.95
N PRO A 161 -15.45 -10.70 -11.71
CA PRO A 161 -14.57 -11.78 -12.16
C PRO A 161 -13.47 -11.31 -13.11
N ASN A 162 -13.62 -10.13 -13.72
CA ASN A 162 -12.66 -9.58 -14.67
C ASN A 162 -11.61 -8.68 -14.01
N TYR A 163 -11.69 -8.45 -12.70
CA TYR A 163 -10.74 -7.58 -11.99
C TYR A 163 -9.28 -8.03 -12.16
N LYS A 164 -9.03 -9.33 -12.30
CA LYS A 164 -7.70 -9.89 -12.62
C LYS A 164 -7.07 -9.32 -13.88
N ASN A 165 -7.87 -8.87 -14.84
CA ASN A 165 -7.36 -8.30 -16.08
C ASN A 165 -6.71 -6.93 -15.86
N THR A 166 -6.94 -6.30 -14.70
CA THR A 166 -6.30 -5.04 -14.29
C THR A 166 -4.98 -5.25 -13.55
N PHE A 167 -4.64 -6.51 -13.20
CA PHE A 167 -3.45 -6.80 -12.43
C PHE A 167 -2.18 -6.57 -13.26
N GLY A 168 -1.43 -5.54 -12.87
CA GLY A 168 -0.16 -5.15 -13.47
C GLY A 168 1.02 -5.36 -12.53
N LYS A 169 2.19 -5.60 -13.12
CA LYS A 169 3.47 -5.78 -12.43
C LYS A 169 4.57 -5.04 -13.20
N SER A 170 5.43 -4.33 -12.50
CA SER A 170 6.67 -3.80 -13.07
C SER A 170 7.66 -4.92 -13.37
N ALA A 171 8.69 -4.61 -14.17
CA ALA A 171 9.77 -5.55 -14.48
C ALA A 171 10.42 -6.10 -13.20
N GLY A 172 10.60 -7.42 -13.15
CA GLY A 172 11.21 -8.15 -12.04
C GLY A 172 10.29 -8.41 -10.84
N VAL A 173 9.10 -7.80 -10.78
CA VAL A 173 8.09 -8.13 -9.76
C VAL A 173 7.44 -9.46 -10.11
N SER A 174 7.35 -10.39 -9.15
CA SER A 174 6.73 -11.70 -9.32
C SER A 174 5.65 -11.97 -8.30
N GLY A 175 4.79 -12.97 -8.59
CA GLY A 175 3.60 -13.30 -7.83
C GLY A 175 2.33 -13.12 -8.68
N ASP A 176 1.24 -13.75 -8.29
CA ASP A 176 -0.01 -13.82 -9.06
C ASP A 176 -1.23 -13.58 -8.18
N MET A 177 -2.32 -13.14 -8.82
CA MET A 177 -3.62 -12.90 -8.18
C MET A 177 -4.64 -13.95 -8.64
N SER A 178 -5.52 -14.40 -7.74
CA SER A 178 -6.60 -15.34 -8.04
C SER A 178 -7.83 -15.13 -7.16
N THR A 179 -8.96 -15.68 -7.58
CA THR A 179 -10.23 -15.67 -6.84
C THR A 179 -10.85 -17.06 -6.88
N SER A 180 -11.57 -17.42 -5.83
CA SER A 180 -12.33 -18.67 -5.73
C SER A 180 -13.84 -18.46 -5.56
N ASP A 181 -14.30 -17.21 -5.48
CA ASP A 181 -15.68 -16.82 -5.15
C ASP A 181 -16.30 -15.92 -6.23
N GLY A 182 -15.88 -16.11 -7.49
CA GLY A 182 -16.42 -15.38 -8.64
C GLY A 182 -15.93 -13.93 -8.75
N GLY A 183 -14.85 -13.56 -8.05
CA GLY A 183 -14.25 -12.22 -8.10
C GLY A 183 -14.70 -11.30 -6.98
N LYS A 184 -15.28 -11.83 -5.90
CA LYS A 184 -15.62 -11.06 -4.70
C LYS A 184 -14.39 -10.86 -3.80
N THR A 185 -13.59 -11.90 -3.67
CA THR A 185 -12.34 -11.92 -2.92
C THR A 185 -11.19 -12.27 -3.85
N TRP A 186 -10.15 -11.45 -3.82
CA TRP A 186 -8.92 -11.64 -4.55
C TRP A 186 -7.77 -11.87 -3.58
N THR A 187 -7.04 -12.95 -3.81
CA THR A 187 -5.87 -13.34 -3.02
C THR A 187 -4.65 -13.35 -3.92
N PHE A 188 -3.52 -12.93 -3.37
CA PHE A 188 -2.25 -12.95 -4.08
C PHE A 188 -1.35 -14.02 -3.49
N THR A 189 -0.51 -14.62 -4.32
CA THR A 189 0.67 -15.32 -3.83
C THR A 189 1.62 -14.31 -3.19
N THR A 190 2.71 -14.78 -2.56
CA THR A 190 3.81 -13.89 -2.18
C THR A 190 4.26 -13.04 -3.36
N MET A 191 4.23 -11.73 -3.18
CA MET A 191 4.68 -10.75 -4.16
C MET A 191 6.14 -10.42 -3.88
N ASN A 192 7.05 -10.78 -4.79
CA ASN A 192 8.47 -10.46 -4.63
C ASN A 192 8.81 -9.20 -5.41
N VAL A 193 9.42 -8.22 -4.73
CA VAL A 193 9.89 -6.97 -5.32
C VAL A 193 11.41 -7.03 -5.39
N PRO A 194 12.03 -6.83 -6.57
CA PRO A 194 13.47 -6.88 -6.72
C PRO A 194 14.14 -5.68 -6.02
N LYS A 195 15.43 -5.80 -5.76
CA LYS A 195 16.26 -4.65 -5.34
C LYS A 195 16.12 -3.54 -6.38
N PHE A 196 16.00 -2.30 -5.90
CA PHE A 196 15.93 -1.14 -6.76
C PHE A 196 16.91 -0.06 -6.32
N THR A 197 17.54 0.60 -7.30
CA THR A 197 18.46 1.71 -7.06
C THR A 197 17.89 2.94 -7.75
N PHE A 198 17.66 4.00 -6.97
CA PHE A 198 17.34 5.31 -7.52
C PHE A 198 18.63 5.91 -8.12
N THR A 199 18.57 6.22 -9.41
CA THR A 199 19.66 6.80 -10.20
C THR A 199 19.30 8.19 -10.69
#